data_AF-A0A3N1CMN7-F1
#
_entry.id   AF-A0A3N1CMN7-F1
#
_cell.length_a   1.000
_cell.length_b   1.000
_cell.length_c   1.000
_cell.angle_alpha   90.00
_cell.angle_beta   90.00
_cell.angle_gamma   90.00
#
_symmetry.space_group_name_H-M   'P 1'
#
loop_
_entity.id
_entity.type
_entity.pdbx_description
1 polymer ?
#
loop_
_entity_poly.entity_id
_entity_poly.type
_entity_poly.pdbx_seq_one_letter_code
_entity_poly.pdbx_strand_id
1 'polypeptide(L)'
;MPITANSRWRKGDRDAGAREGHNEQTREMRRAWAVAALAPVEEQILAALAAGGRIAEVAEAHGVTSVALHGRASWDVDWSRRLDAALMEGRDETLDHGRRGTYRHQGCRCPECRAAQHS
;
A
#
# COMPACT_ATOMS: atom_id res chain seq x y z
N MET A 1 3.34 12.43 22.63
CA MET A 1 2.22 13.01 21.86
C MET A 1 2.60 14.44 21.47
N PRO A 2 2.62 14.84 20.20
CA PRO A 2 2.35 16.23 19.88
C PRO A 2 0.97 16.33 19.25
N ILE A 3 0.02 16.73 20.09
CA ILE A 3 -1.20 17.40 19.67
C ILE A 3 -0.75 18.82 19.24
N THR A 4 -1.40 19.37 18.19
CA THR A 4 -1.38 20.78 17.74
C THR A 4 -0.39 21.15 16.64
N ALA A 5 -0.67 20.73 15.41
CA ALA A 5 -0.38 21.63 14.31
C ALA A 5 -1.52 22.66 14.22
N ASN A 6 -1.15 23.92 14.46
CA ASN A 6 -2.02 25.07 14.67
C ASN A 6 -2.62 25.58 13.35
N SER A 7 -3.28 24.70 12.58
CA SER A 7 -3.81 25.06 11.26
C SER A 7 -4.95 26.07 11.37
N ARG A 8 -5.00 27.02 10.44
CA ARG A 8 -6.07 28.05 10.36
C ARG A 8 -7.47 27.43 10.41
N TRP A 9 -7.63 26.26 9.82
CA TRP A 9 -8.86 25.46 9.89
C TRP A 9 -9.28 25.12 11.33
N ARG A 10 -8.37 24.66 12.19
CA ARG A 10 -8.68 24.37 13.60
C ARG A 10 -8.99 25.63 14.41
N LYS A 11 -8.52 26.80 13.96
CA LYS A 11 -8.87 28.12 14.52
C LYS A 11 -10.21 28.68 14.03
N GLY A 12 -10.93 27.94 13.18
CA GLY A 12 -12.27 28.31 12.73
C GLY A 12 -12.35 28.85 11.30
N ASP A 13 -11.23 29.07 10.63
CA ASP A 13 -11.21 29.48 9.23
C ASP A 13 -11.77 28.36 8.32
N ARG A 14 -12.51 28.73 7.29
CA ARG A 14 -13.21 27.82 6.37
C ARG A 14 -12.92 28.11 4.90
N ASP A 15 -12.01 29.05 4.60
CA ASP A 15 -11.62 29.32 3.22
C ASP A 15 -10.95 28.10 2.57
N ALA A 16 -10.84 28.13 1.24
CA ALA A 16 -10.32 27.02 0.45
C ALA A 16 -8.87 26.67 0.84
N GLY A 17 -8.03 27.67 1.13
CA GLY A 17 -6.62 27.48 1.51
C GLY A 17 -6.47 26.90 2.91
N ALA A 18 -7.29 27.33 3.87
CA ALA A 18 -7.34 26.76 5.21
C ALA A 18 -7.76 25.27 5.17
N ARG A 19 -8.74 24.94 4.33
CA ARG A 19 -9.20 23.56 4.11
C ARG A 19 -8.11 22.71 3.44
N GLU A 20 -7.46 23.23 2.41
CA GLU A 20 -6.40 22.52 1.69
C GLU A 20 -5.20 22.21 2.61
N GLY A 21 -4.71 23.19 3.35
CA GLY A 21 -3.60 22.99 4.28
C GLY A 21 -3.94 22.01 5.41
N HIS A 22 -5.18 22.01 5.91
CA HIS A 22 -5.62 20.99 6.88
C HIS A 22 -5.67 19.58 6.27
N ASN A 23 -6.16 19.46 5.04
CA ASN A 23 -6.21 18.19 4.32
C ASN A 23 -4.81 17.65 4.05
N GLU A 24 -3.88 18.50 3.62
CA GLU A 24 -2.48 18.15 3.39
C GLU A 24 -1.83 17.61 4.66
N GLN A 25 -1.93 18.34 5.77
CA GLN A 25 -1.39 17.92 7.05
C GLN A 25 -2.02 16.60 7.53
N THR A 26 -3.31 16.41 7.30
CA THR A 26 -3.99 15.16 7.63
C THR A 26 -3.49 14.01 6.76
N ARG A 27 -3.21 14.25 5.46
CA ARG A 27 -2.61 13.26 4.56
C ARG A 27 -1.20 12.89 5.01
N GLU A 28 -0.37 13.87 5.31
CA GLU A 28 1.01 13.67 5.78
C GLU A 28 1.03 12.82 7.06
N MET A 29 0.22 13.17 8.06
CA MET A 29 0.11 12.40 9.29
C MET A 29 -0.34 10.96 9.03
N ARG A 30 -1.35 10.75 8.17
CA ARG A 30 -1.83 9.41 7.81
C ARG A 30 -0.75 8.58 7.10
N ARG A 31 0.04 9.21 6.22
CA ARG A 31 1.17 8.57 5.55
C ARG A 31 2.24 8.17 6.56
N ALA A 32 2.61 9.06 7.47
CA ALA A 32 3.57 8.77 8.54
C ALA A 32 3.11 7.59 9.42
N TRP A 33 1.83 7.52 9.78
CA TRP A 33 1.28 6.39 10.52
C TRP A 33 1.30 5.09 9.71
N ALA A 34 0.99 5.14 8.41
CA ALA A 34 1.06 3.97 7.55
C ALA A 34 2.50 3.42 7.43
N VAL A 35 3.50 4.30 7.30
CA VAL A 35 4.92 3.89 7.34
C VAL A 35 5.24 3.26 8.69
N ALA A 36 4.91 3.94 9.80
CA ALA A 36 5.23 3.46 11.14
C ALA A 36 4.56 2.11 11.46
N ALA A 37 3.34 1.88 10.97
CA ALA A 37 2.63 0.61 11.16
C ALA A 37 3.27 -0.56 10.39
N LEU A 38 3.84 -0.31 9.21
CA LEU A 38 4.45 -1.34 8.38
C LEU A 38 5.93 -1.58 8.69
N ALA A 39 6.66 -0.57 9.15
CA ALA A 39 8.10 -0.61 9.35
C ALA A 39 8.61 -1.85 10.13
N PRO A 40 7.95 -2.35 11.20
CA PRO A 40 8.42 -3.51 11.94
C PRO A 40 8.37 -4.84 11.16
N VAL A 41 7.48 -4.94 10.17
CA VAL A 41 7.19 -6.17 9.43
C VAL A 41 7.54 -6.06 7.95
N GLU A 42 8.08 -4.93 7.52
CA GLU A 42 8.29 -4.59 6.12
C GLU A 42 9.13 -5.63 5.37
N GLU A 43 10.34 -5.90 5.87
CA GLU A 43 11.25 -6.87 5.24
C GLU A 43 10.71 -8.30 5.29
N GLN A 44 9.97 -8.66 6.36
CA GLN A 44 9.39 -9.99 6.50
C GLN A 44 8.29 -10.22 5.46
N ILE A 45 7.43 -9.21 5.25
CA ILE A 45 6.40 -9.24 4.21
C ILE A 45 7.05 -9.37 2.83
N LEU A 46 8.06 -8.54 2.52
CA LEU A 46 8.72 -8.59 1.21
C LEU A 46 9.39 -9.93 0.96
N ALA A 47 10.10 -10.48 1.95
CA ALA A 47 10.72 -11.80 1.85
C ALA A 47 9.68 -12.92 1.66
N ALA A 48 8.57 -12.89 2.40
CA ALA A 48 7.51 -13.88 2.28
C ALA A 48 6.80 -13.82 0.91
N LEU A 49 6.63 -12.61 0.36
CA LEU A 49 6.11 -12.43 -1.00
C LEU A 49 7.08 -12.96 -2.04
N ALA A 50 8.37 -12.65 -1.92
CA ALA A 50 9.41 -13.15 -2.81
C ALA A 50 9.55 -14.69 -2.76
N ALA A 51 9.24 -15.30 -1.62
CA ALA A 51 9.17 -16.75 -1.47
C ALA A 51 7.89 -17.39 -2.07
N GLY A 52 7.00 -16.59 -2.67
CA GLY A 52 5.77 -17.03 -3.32
C GLY A 52 4.51 -17.01 -2.46
N GLY A 53 4.58 -16.36 -1.29
CA GLY A 53 3.40 -16.16 -0.45
C GLY A 53 2.34 -15.29 -1.13
N ARG A 54 1.06 -15.64 -0.98
CA ARG A 54 -0.03 -14.80 -1.48
C ARG A 54 -0.17 -13.56 -0.61
N ILE A 55 -0.27 -12.39 -1.23
CA ILE A 55 -0.26 -11.11 -0.49
C ILE A 55 -1.33 -10.98 0.59
N ALA A 56 -2.51 -11.56 0.39
CA ALA A 56 -3.56 -11.53 1.40
C ALA A 56 -3.15 -12.32 2.65
N GLU A 57 -2.60 -13.53 2.46
CA GLU A 57 -2.17 -14.41 3.55
C GLU A 57 -0.94 -13.86 4.26
N VAL A 58 0.04 -13.36 3.51
CA VAL A 58 1.24 -12.74 4.07
C VAL A 58 0.88 -11.50 4.89
N ALA A 59 0.00 -10.63 4.37
CA ALA A 59 -0.45 -9.46 5.12
C ALA A 59 -1.15 -9.86 6.43
N GLU A 60 -2.07 -10.83 6.37
CA GLU A 60 -2.80 -11.32 7.53
C GLU A 60 -1.87 -11.94 8.58
N ALA A 61 -0.90 -12.74 8.16
CA ALA A 61 0.10 -13.36 9.05
C ALA A 61 0.93 -12.33 9.84
N HIS A 62 1.11 -11.13 9.29
CA HIS A 62 1.82 -10.03 9.93
C HIS A 62 0.89 -8.99 10.58
N GLY A 63 -0.41 -9.28 10.71
CA GLY A 63 -1.38 -8.41 11.39
C GLY A 63 -1.73 -7.14 10.63
N VAL A 64 -1.52 -7.13 9.31
CA VAL A 64 -1.84 -5.99 8.43
C VAL A 64 -2.79 -6.42 7.33
N THR A 65 -3.28 -5.46 6.53
CA THR A 65 -4.18 -5.76 5.41
C THR A 65 -3.46 -5.56 4.09
N SER A 66 -3.82 -6.34 3.07
CA SER A 66 -3.32 -6.14 1.70
C SER A 66 -3.67 -4.75 1.16
N VAL A 67 -4.80 -4.18 1.62
CA VAL A 67 -5.20 -2.80 1.35
C VAL A 67 -4.21 -1.79 1.93
N ALA A 68 -3.65 -2.03 3.12
CA ALA A 68 -2.62 -1.15 3.68
C ALA A 68 -1.34 -1.15 2.83
N LEU A 69 -0.92 -2.33 2.35
CA LEU A 69 0.27 -2.47 1.49
C LEU A 69 0.10 -1.71 0.17
N HIS A 70 -1.01 -1.95 -0.55
CA HIS A 70 -1.30 -1.24 -1.80
C HIS A 70 -1.64 0.24 -1.57
N GLY A 71 -2.27 0.57 -0.44
CA GLY A 71 -2.57 1.93 -0.03
C GLY A 71 -1.31 2.76 0.11
N ARG A 72 -0.25 2.22 0.75
CA ARG A 72 1.08 2.86 0.79
C ARG A 72 1.70 2.98 -0.61
N ALA A 73 1.63 1.92 -1.42
CA ALA A 73 2.20 1.90 -2.78
C ALA A 73 1.63 3.00 -3.70
N SER A 74 0.40 3.46 -3.45
CA SER A 74 -0.20 4.55 -4.24
C SER A 74 0.48 5.91 -4.11
N TRP A 75 1.31 6.14 -3.08
CA TRP A 75 1.98 7.42 -2.84
C TRP A 75 3.45 7.32 -2.43
N ASP A 76 3.95 6.13 -2.12
CA ASP A 76 5.35 5.84 -1.81
C ASP A 76 5.94 5.03 -2.97
N VAL A 77 6.71 5.70 -3.84
CA VAL A 77 7.28 5.12 -5.06
C VAL A 77 8.30 4.03 -4.74
N ASP A 78 9.12 4.22 -3.72
CA ASP A 78 10.15 3.26 -3.33
C ASP A 78 9.52 1.99 -2.77
N TRP A 79 8.51 2.14 -1.91
CA TRP A 79 7.71 1.01 -1.43
C TRP A 79 6.99 0.29 -2.58
N SER A 80 6.37 1.03 -3.51
CA SER A 80 5.71 0.42 -4.68
C SER A 80 6.68 -0.44 -5.49
N ARG A 81 7.88 0.08 -5.77
CA ARG A 81 8.91 -0.64 -6.54
C ARG A 81 9.34 -1.92 -5.83
N ARG A 82 9.56 -1.86 -4.52
CA ARG A 82 9.98 -3.02 -3.71
C ARG A 82 8.88 -4.08 -3.61
N LEU A 83 7.64 -3.64 -3.39
CA LEU A 83 6.48 -4.52 -3.35
C LEU A 83 6.27 -5.26 -4.68
N ASP A 84 6.33 -4.52 -5.79
CA ASP A 84 6.15 -5.10 -7.12
C ASP A 84 7.32 -6.04 -7.48
N ALA A 85 8.56 -5.72 -7.08
CA ALA A 85 9.70 -6.61 -7.25
C ALA A 85 9.52 -7.93 -6.50
N ALA A 86 9.14 -7.89 -5.22
CA ALA A 86 8.89 -9.09 -4.41
C ALA A 86 7.75 -9.95 -4.99
N LEU A 87 6.66 -9.32 -5.45
CA LEU A 87 5.53 -10.03 -6.08
C LEU A 87 5.91 -10.67 -7.42
N MET A 88 6.85 -10.07 -8.15
CA MET A 88 7.37 -10.63 -9.41
C MET A 88 8.35 -11.77 -9.16
N GLU A 89 9.16 -11.68 -8.11
CA GLU A 89 10.12 -12.71 -7.73
C GLU A 89 9.42 -14.00 -7.26
N GLY A 90 8.43 -13.89 -6.38
CA GLY A 90 7.66 -15.04 -5.91
C GLY A 90 6.50 -15.46 -6.81
N ARG A 91 6.43 -14.98 -8.05
CA ARG A 91 5.31 -15.31 -8.93
C ARG A 91 5.32 -16.80 -9.28
N ASP A 92 4.14 -17.40 -9.30
CA ASP A 92 3.97 -18.78 -9.79
C ASP A 92 4.10 -18.81 -11.32
N GLU A 93 5.21 -19.36 -11.83
CA GLU A 93 5.49 -19.43 -13.28
C GLU A 93 4.53 -20.36 -14.06
N THR A 94 3.79 -21.21 -13.37
CA THR A 94 2.82 -22.12 -14.00
C THR A 94 1.52 -21.42 -14.40
N LEU A 95 1.29 -20.22 -13.86
CA LEU A 95 0.10 -19.42 -14.15
C LEU A 95 0.30 -18.55 -15.38
N ASP A 96 -0.75 -18.42 -16.18
CA ASP A 96 -0.80 -17.49 -17.31
C ASP A 96 -1.06 -16.07 -16.80
N HIS A 97 0.01 -15.34 -16.48
CA HIS A 97 -0.04 -13.97 -15.95
C HIS A 97 -0.57 -12.96 -16.98
N GLY A 98 -0.93 -11.76 -16.51
CA GLY A 98 -1.45 -10.70 -17.39
C GLY A 98 -2.89 -10.94 -17.87
N ARG A 99 -3.62 -11.87 -17.23
CA ARG A 99 -5.04 -12.10 -17.48
C ARG A 99 -5.91 -11.68 -16.30
N ARG A 100 -7.15 -11.28 -16.60
CA ARG A 100 -8.16 -11.00 -15.57
C ARG A 100 -8.50 -12.24 -14.73
N GLY A 101 -8.47 -13.43 -15.35
CA GLY A 101 -8.68 -14.71 -14.67
C GLY A 101 -7.62 -14.95 -13.59
N THR A 102 -6.35 -14.91 -14.03
CA THR A 102 -5.13 -14.49 -13.33
C THR A 102 -5.30 -13.94 -11.91
N TYR A 103 -5.77 -12.70 -11.97
CA TYR A 103 -6.02 -11.84 -10.84
C TYR A 103 -7.22 -12.30 -10.01
N ARG A 104 -8.37 -12.54 -10.64
CA ARG A 104 -9.63 -12.74 -9.92
C ARG A 104 -9.73 -14.11 -9.24
N HIS A 105 -9.22 -15.15 -9.88
CA HIS A 105 -9.45 -16.54 -9.47
C HIS A 105 -8.23 -17.17 -8.84
N GLN A 106 -7.02 -16.92 -9.34
CA GLN A 106 -5.79 -17.46 -8.75
C GLN A 106 -5.17 -16.51 -7.71
N GLY A 107 -5.63 -15.26 -7.63
CA GLY A 107 -5.21 -14.33 -6.59
C GLY A 107 -3.84 -13.71 -6.80
N CYS A 108 -3.25 -13.84 -8.00
CA CYS A 108 -2.00 -13.16 -8.33
C CYS A 108 -2.18 -11.63 -8.30
N ARG A 109 -1.19 -10.92 -7.75
CA ARG A 109 -1.20 -9.45 -7.57
C ARG A 109 0.00 -8.76 -8.18
N CYS A 110 0.76 -9.46 -9.03
CA CYS A 110 1.85 -8.88 -9.79
C CYS A 110 1.35 -7.71 -10.69
N PRO A 111 2.23 -6.80 -11.11
CA PRO A 111 1.85 -5.63 -11.90
C PRO A 111 1.03 -5.96 -13.15
N GLU A 112 1.42 -7.02 -13.88
CA GLU A 112 0.75 -7.46 -15.11
C GLU A 112 -0.70 -7.93 -14.83
N CYS A 113 -0.89 -8.80 -13.83
CA CYS A 113 -2.22 -9.27 -13.43
C CYS A 113 -3.10 -8.12 -12.89
N ARG A 114 -2.49 -7.15 -12.19
CA ARG A 114 -3.19 -5.98 -11.68
C ARG A 114 -3.65 -5.06 -12.80
N ALA A 115 -2.82 -4.83 -13.82
CA ALA A 115 -3.18 -4.06 -15.01
C ALA A 115 -4.33 -4.74 -15.80
N ALA A 116 -4.25 -6.06 -15.96
CA ALA A 116 -5.28 -6.86 -16.63
C ALA A 116 -6.62 -6.95 -15.89
N GLN A 117 -6.72 -6.47 -14.65
CA GLN A 117 -8.00 -6.35 -13.95
C GLN A 117 -8.93 -5.33 -14.63
N HIS A 118 -8.34 -4.29 -15.22
CA HIS A 118 -9.04 -3.13 -15.78
C HIS A 118 -9.29 -3.22 -17.29
N SER A 119 -8.79 -4.29 -17.94
CA SER A 119 -9.10 -4.66 -19.33
C SER A 119 -10.36 -5.51 -19.42
#